data_AF-A0A3B9HE79-F1
#
_entry.id   AF-A0A3B9HE79-F1
#
_cell.length_a   1.000
_cell.length_b   1.000
_cell.length_c   1.000
_cell.angle_alpha   90.00
_cell.angle_beta   90.00
_cell.angle_gamma   90.00
#
_symmetry.space_group_name_H-M   'P 1'
#
loop_
_entity.id
_entity.type
_entity.pdbx_description
1 polymer ?
#
loop_
_entity_poly.entity_id
_entity_poly.type
_entity_poly.pdbx_seq_one_letter_code
_entity_poly.pdbx_strand_id
1 'polypeptide(L)'
;MNGDVLYPVELLQRVLDDEKDNVLAVEAKQCGKEEVKVIEGAEERIVAIGKELIQENSLGEFIGVAKLSEAFNIQFTDSLSQLIEAGGKADYFEAAIHPLLAKIQLHYVDVSDLPCIEIDFLEDLDKAAELATSDLFKSQR
;
A
#
# COMPACT_ATOMS: atom_id res chain seq x y z
N MET A 1 -3.06 4.28 -6.89
CA MET A 1 -2.23 3.10 -7.17
C MET A 1 -0.88 3.57 -7.69
N ASN A 2 0.19 2.90 -7.29
CA ASN A 2 1.53 3.14 -7.82
C ASN A 2 1.63 2.63 -9.27
N GLY A 3 2.51 3.23 -10.06
CA GLY A 3 2.61 2.99 -11.51
C GLY A 3 3.58 1.87 -11.91
N ASP A 4 4.29 1.33 -10.94
CA ASP A 4 5.42 0.41 -11.02
C ASP A 4 5.12 -0.94 -10.33
N VAL A 5 3.86 -1.23 -10.04
CA VAL A 5 3.45 -2.49 -9.38
C VAL A 5 2.68 -3.37 -10.36
N LEU A 6 3.14 -4.62 -10.53
CA LEU A 6 2.43 -5.67 -11.23
C LEU A 6 1.65 -6.53 -10.22
N TYR A 7 0.34 -6.62 -10.40
CA TYR A 7 -0.57 -7.41 -9.55
C TYR A 7 -1.73 -7.96 -10.40
N PRO A 8 -2.37 -9.07 -9.98
CA PRO A 8 -3.52 -9.62 -10.68
C PRO A 8 -4.78 -8.76 -10.45
N VAL A 9 -5.73 -8.80 -11.39
CA VAL A 9 -7.06 -8.16 -11.29
C VAL A 9 -7.79 -8.55 -10.00
N GLU A 10 -7.59 -9.77 -9.51
CA GLU A 10 -8.15 -10.24 -8.23
C GLU A 10 -7.75 -9.34 -7.06
N LEU A 11 -6.53 -8.79 -7.05
CA LEU A 11 -6.09 -7.86 -6.02
C LEU A 11 -6.96 -6.60 -6.01
N LEU A 12 -7.18 -6.04 -7.19
CA LEU A 12 -7.99 -4.84 -7.35
C LEU A 12 -9.44 -5.10 -6.94
N GLN A 13 -10.00 -6.26 -7.33
CA GLN A 13 -11.34 -6.69 -6.91
C GLN A 13 -11.41 -6.78 -5.39
N ARG A 14 -10.45 -7.44 -4.74
CA ARG A 14 -10.40 -7.60 -3.29
C ARG A 14 -10.40 -6.27 -2.54
N VAL A 15 -9.62 -5.30 -3.03
CA VAL A 15 -9.59 -3.93 -2.46
C VAL A 15 -10.89 -3.17 -2.71
N LEU A 16 -11.47 -3.30 -3.91
CA LEU A 16 -12.69 -2.59 -4.29
C LEU A 16 -13.94 -3.13 -3.59
N ASP A 17 -14.06 -4.45 -3.49
CA ASP A 17 -15.23 -5.17 -2.97
C ASP A 17 -15.28 -5.22 -1.43
N ASP A 18 -14.20 -4.82 -0.74
CA ASP A 18 -14.18 -4.72 0.72
C ASP A 18 -15.28 -3.75 1.22
N GLU A 19 -15.99 -4.10 2.30
CA GLU A 19 -17.09 -3.28 2.83
C GLU A 19 -16.60 -1.95 3.44
N LYS A 20 -15.32 -1.86 3.80
CA LYS A 20 -14.72 -0.68 4.43
C LYS A 20 -14.38 0.38 3.37
N ASP A 21 -14.60 1.65 3.72
CA ASP A 21 -14.44 2.78 2.81
C ASP A 21 -12.98 3.10 2.44
N ASN A 22 -12.04 2.80 3.34
CA ASN A 22 -10.62 3.10 3.17
C ASN A 22 -9.79 1.84 3.47
N VAL A 23 -9.14 1.29 2.44
CA VAL A 23 -8.45 -0.01 2.49
C VAL A 23 -7.14 0.06 1.73
N LEU A 24 -6.06 -0.42 2.35
CA LEU A 24 -4.76 -0.66 1.71
C LEU A 24 -4.58 -2.15 1.39
N ALA A 25 -4.07 -2.48 0.20
CA ALA A 25 -3.54 -3.81 -0.05
C ALA A 25 -2.19 -3.96 0.68
N VAL A 26 -2.11 -4.93 1.60
CA VAL A 26 -0.90 -5.19 2.38
C VAL A 26 -0.44 -6.62 2.16
N GLU A 27 0.83 -6.76 1.79
CA GLU A 27 1.52 -8.04 1.81
C GLU A 27 2.10 -8.26 3.22
N ALA A 28 1.49 -9.16 3.99
CA ALA A 28 2.00 -9.60 5.27
C ALA A 28 3.31 -10.39 5.11
N LYS A 29 4.43 -9.73 5.38
CA LYS A 29 5.78 -10.28 5.29
C LYS A 29 6.73 -9.56 6.25
N GLN A 30 7.93 -10.13 6.43
CA GLN A 30 9.01 -9.42 7.09
C GLN A 30 9.52 -8.30 6.17
N CYS A 31 9.34 -7.04 6.58
CA CYS A 31 9.83 -5.89 5.84
C CYS A 31 11.32 -5.62 6.11
N GLY A 32 12.03 -5.23 5.06
CA GLY A 32 13.35 -4.61 5.13
C GLY A 32 13.30 -3.09 5.35
N LYS A 33 14.30 -2.38 4.83
CA LYS A 33 14.46 -0.93 5.03
C LYS A 33 13.63 -0.11 4.05
N GLU A 34 13.52 -0.56 2.81
CA GLU A 34 12.93 0.23 1.72
C GLU A 34 11.40 0.19 1.73
N GLU A 35 10.83 -0.89 2.24
CA GLU A 35 9.40 -1.17 2.24
C GLU A 35 8.62 -0.18 3.10
N VAL A 36 7.46 0.22 2.61
CA VAL A 36 6.50 1.02 3.35
C VAL A 36 5.76 0.12 4.34
N LYS A 37 6.18 0.17 5.60
CA LYS A 37 5.66 -0.71 6.65
C LYS A 37 4.30 -0.27 7.13
N VAL A 38 3.48 -1.24 7.51
CA VAL A 38 2.20 -1.04 8.17
C VAL A 38 2.22 -1.74 9.54
N ILE A 39 1.67 -1.09 10.57
CA ILE A 39 1.40 -1.71 11.87
C ILE A 39 -0.11 -1.84 12.04
N GLU A 40 -0.54 -3.06 12.35
CA GLU A 40 -1.93 -3.39 12.64
C GLU A 40 -2.29 -3.08 14.11
N GLY A 41 -3.54 -2.65 14.32
CA GLY A 41 -4.21 -2.57 15.61
C GLY A 41 -5.17 -3.75 15.83
N ALA A 42 -6.45 -3.44 16.04
CA ALA A 42 -7.52 -4.43 16.11
C ALA A 42 -8.45 -4.28 14.91
N GLU A 43 -9.14 -5.36 14.53
CA GLU A 43 -10.14 -5.36 13.44
C GLU A 43 -9.56 -4.84 12.12
N GLU A 44 -8.38 -5.34 11.74
CA GLU A 44 -7.63 -4.97 10.53
C GLU A 44 -7.33 -3.47 10.40
N ARG A 45 -7.41 -2.70 11.50
CA ARG A 45 -7.13 -1.27 11.48
C ARG A 45 -5.64 -1.00 11.40
N ILE A 46 -5.24 -0.11 10.51
CA ILE A 46 -3.89 0.42 10.46
C ILE A 46 -3.71 1.49 11.53
N VAL A 47 -2.70 1.32 12.40
CA VAL A 47 -2.36 2.28 13.47
C VAL A 47 -1.07 3.03 13.20
N ALA A 48 -0.22 2.53 12.31
CA ALA A 48 0.94 3.26 11.80
C ALA A 48 1.27 2.84 10.37
N ILE A 49 1.77 3.77 9.57
CA ILE A 49 2.34 3.53 8.24
C ILE A 49 3.62 4.37 8.05
N GLY A 50 4.64 3.83 7.37
CA GLY A 50 5.84 4.57 6.96
C GLY A 50 7.10 3.71 6.84
N LYS A 51 8.13 4.23 6.17
CA LYS A 51 9.41 3.53 5.96
C LYS A 51 10.27 3.39 7.22
N GLU A 52 10.22 4.39 8.09
CA GLU A 52 11.05 4.47 9.32
C GLU A 52 10.46 3.70 10.52
N LEU A 53 9.40 2.92 10.32
CA LEU A 53 8.82 2.09 11.39
C LEU A 53 9.75 0.91 11.74
N ILE A 54 9.69 0.49 13.00
CA ILE A 54 10.44 -0.66 13.53
C ILE A 54 9.96 -1.93 12.80
N GLN A 55 10.88 -2.62 12.11
CA GLN A 55 10.59 -3.80 11.28
C GLN A 55 9.95 -4.95 12.07
N GLU A 56 10.39 -5.15 13.31
CA GLU A 56 9.90 -6.25 14.16
C GLU A 56 8.44 -6.08 14.58
N ASN A 57 7.91 -4.86 14.46
CA ASN A 57 6.53 -4.52 14.80
C ASN A 57 5.62 -4.40 13.58
N SER A 58 6.16 -4.49 12.36
CA SER A 58 5.35 -4.35 11.15
C SER A 58 4.57 -5.63 10.86
N LEU A 59 3.30 -5.49 10.49
CA LEU A 59 2.50 -6.54 9.88
C LEU A 59 3.07 -6.94 8.52
N GLY A 60 3.47 -5.93 7.73
CA GLY A 60 3.85 -6.12 6.35
C GLY A 60 4.01 -4.81 5.58
N GLU A 61 4.03 -4.95 4.26
CA GLU A 61 4.26 -3.87 3.32
C GLU A 61 2.97 -3.40 2.66
N PHE A 62 2.78 -2.08 2.59
CA PHE A 62 1.81 -1.49 1.69
C PHE A 62 2.34 -1.52 0.25
N ILE A 63 1.71 -2.32 -0.62
CA ILE A 63 2.18 -2.56 -1.99
C ILE A 63 1.73 -1.50 -3.01
N GLY A 64 1.29 -0.32 -2.57
CA GLY A 64 0.92 0.78 -3.45
C GLY A 64 -0.49 0.75 -4.07
N VAL A 65 -1.38 -0.17 -3.65
CA VAL A 65 -2.79 -0.21 -4.12
C VAL A 65 -3.75 0.08 -2.97
N ALA A 66 -4.60 1.09 -3.13
CA ALA A 66 -5.53 1.54 -2.10
C ALA A 66 -6.89 1.93 -2.67
N LYS A 67 -7.96 1.64 -1.92
CA LYS A 67 -9.29 2.26 -2.06
C LYS A 67 -9.41 3.32 -0.98
N LEU A 68 -9.66 4.57 -1.37
CA LEU A 68 -9.81 5.69 -0.45
C LEU A 68 -11.09 6.45 -0.81
N SER A 69 -11.93 6.71 0.19
CA SER A 69 -13.18 7.45 -0.01
C SER A 69 -12.93 8.92 -0.36
N GLU A 70 -13.96 9.60 -0.88
CA GLU A 70 -13.92 11.04 -1.14
C GLU A 70 -13.57 11.84 0.14
N ALA A 71 -14.18 11.46 1.27
CA ALA A 71 -13.93 12.09 2.57
C ALA A 71 -12.47 11.93 3.02
N PHE A 72 -11.87 10.76 2.78
CA PHE A 72 -10.45 10.55 3.06
C PHE A 72 -9.57 11.41 2.15
N ASN A 73 -9.86 11.45 0.85
CA ASN A 73 -9.07 12.20 -0.12
C ASN A 73 -9.06 13.71 0.13
N ILE A 74 -10.16 14.29 0.62
CA ILE A 74 -10.20 15.70 1.04
C ILE A 74 -9.17 15.96 2.14
N GLN A 75 -9.20 15.16 3.21
CA GLN A 75 -8.28 15.29 4.34
C GLN A 75 -6.84 14.95 3.96
N PHE A 76 -6.66 14.02 3.03
CA PHE A 76 -5.35 13.63 2.52
C PHE A 76 -4.70 14.73 1.69
N THR A 77 -5.47 15.44 0.85
CA THR A 77 -4.98 16.60 0.10
C THR A 77 -4.48 17.71 1.03
N ASP A 78 -5.23 17.98 2.11
CA ASP A 78 -4.83 18.96 3.13
C ASP A 78 -3.55 18.51 3.85
N SER A 79 -3.46 17.23 4.22
CA SER A 79 -2.29 16.68 4.90
C SER A 79 -1.03 16.69 4.01
N LEU A 80 -1.18 16.42 2.71
CA LEU A 80 -0.10 16.54 1.72
C LEU A 80 0.38 18.00 1.61
N SER A 81 -0.55 18.95 1.56
CA SER A 81 -0.21 20.38 1.49
C SER A 81 0.58 20.81 2.73
N GLN A 82 0.16 20.37 3.92
CA GLN A 82 0.89 20.64 5.17
C GLN A 82 2.29 20.02 5.19
N LEU A 83 2.44 18.79 4.67
CA LEU A 83 3.74 18.12 4.55
C LEU A 83 4.70 18.91 3.65
N ILE A 84 4.21 19.40 2.51
CA ILE A 84 4.99 20.23 1.57
C ILE A 84 5.38 21.57 2.22
N GLU A 85 4.44 22.24 2.88
CA GLU A 85 4.68 23.52 3.57
C GLU A 85 5.69 23.40 4.71
N ALA A 86 5.70 22.26 5.42
CA ALA A 86 6.67 21.94 6.46
C ALA A 86 8.09 21.67 5.91
N GLY A 87 8.26 21.64 4.59
CA GLY A 87 9.54 21.41 3.93
C GLY A 87 9.85 19.95 3.63
N GLY A 88 8.84 19.06 3.65
CA GLY A 88 8.95 17.65 3.29
C GLY A 88 9.27 17.46 1.81
N LYS A 89 10.55 17.56 1.44
CA LYS A 89 11.02 17.47 0.04
C LYS A 89 11.37 16.04 -0.41
N ALA A 90 11.56 15.13 0.54
CA ALA A 90 11.97 13.75 0.30
C ALA A 90 11.04 12.75 1.00
N ASP A 91 9.93 13.24 1.55
CA ASP A 91 8.94 12.38 2.19
C ASP A 91 8.07 11.73 1.13
N TYR A 92 7.75 10.45 1.36
CA TYR A 92 6.77 9.72 0.57
C TYR A 92 5.35 10.11 1.00
N PHE A 93 4.37 9.90 0.13
CA PHE A 93 2.99 10.36 0.38
C PHE A 93 2.34 9.69 1.61
N GLU A 94 2.83 8.52 2.03
CA GLU A 94 2.36 7.81 3.22
C GLU A 94 2.69 8.57 4.50
N ALA A 95 3.71 9.43 4.50
CA ALA A 95 3.96 10.37 5.59
C ALA A 95 2.77 11.33 5.80
N ALA A 96 2.02 11.65 4.75
CA ALA A 96 0.77 12.41 4.84
C ALA A 96 -0.46 11.54 5.16
N ILE A 97 -0.38 10.21 5.02
CA ILE A 97 -1.44 9.28 5.47
C ILE A 97 -1.36 9.10 7.00
N HIS A 98 -0.14 8.91 7.53
CA HIS A 98 0.08 8.62 8.95
C HIS A 98 -0.69 9.52 9.94
N PRO A 99 -0.66 10.87 9.83
CA PRO A 99 -1.39 11.73 10.77
C PRO A 99 -2.92 11.59 10.68
N LEU A 100 -3.46 11.08 9.57
CA LEU A 100 -4.89 10.86 9.39
C LEU A 100 -5.42 9.67 10.18
N LEU A 101 -4.56 8.70 10.54
CA LEU A 101 -4.94 7.48 11.26
C LEU A 101 -5.56 7.77 12.64
N ALA A 102 -5.27 8.94 13.20
CA ALA A 102 -5.86 9.43 14.45
C ALA A 102 -7.31 9.95 14.28
N LYS A 103 -7.73 10.28 13.06
CA LYS A 103 -9.00 10.95 12.75
C LYS A 103 -9.95 10.08 11.92
N ILE A 104 -9.40 9.28 11.02
CA ILE A 104 -10.15 8.48 10.06
C ILE A 104 -9.68 7.03 10.18
N GLN A 105 -10.62 6.10 10.12
CA GLN A 105 -10.28 4.68 10.07
C GLN A 105 -9.73 4.32 8.70
N LEU A 106 -8.55 3.73 8.70
CA LEU A 106 -7.91 3.11 7.54
C LEU A 106 -7.64 1.65 7.91
N HIS A 107 -7.98 0.74 7.01
CA HIS A 107 -7.82 -0.68 7.23
C HIS A 107 -6.92 -1.28 6.16
N TYR A 108 -6.52 -2.52 6.34
CA TYR A 108 -5.85 -3.29 5.31
C TYR A 108 -6.68 -4.50 4.89
N VAL A 109 -6.35 -5.00 3.70
CA VAL A 109 -6.71 -6.35 3.26
C VAL A 109 -5.43 -7.09 2.93
N ASP A 110 -5.32 -8.33 3.42
CA ASP A 110 -4.17 -9.18 3.16
C ASP A 110 -4.21 -9.68 1.70
N VAL A 111 -3.09 -9.51 1.02
CA VAL A 111 -2.87 -9.92 -0.38
C VAL A 111 -1.64 -10.82 -0.54
N SER A 112 -1.10 -11.37 0.54
CA SER A 112 0.09 -12.24 0.52
C SER A 112 -0.09 -13.53 -0.29
N ASP A 113 -1.32 -13.94 -0.56
CA ASP A 113 -1.64 -15.07 -1.44
C ASP A 113 -1.58 -14.72 -2.93
N LEU A 114 -1.49 -13.44 -3.28
CA LEU A 114 -1.49 -12.95 -4.66
C LEU A 114 -0.07 -12.62 -5.12
N PRO A 115 0.33 -13.04 -6.33
CA PRO A 115 1.64 -12.73 -6.85
C PRO A 115 1.71 -11.26 -7.27
N CYS A 116 2.34 -10.45 -6.43
CA CYS A 116 2.56 -9.02 -6.65
C CYS A 116 4.05 -8.71 -6.70
N ILE A 117 4.45 -7.72 -7.49
CA ILE A 117 5.84 -7.26 -7.53
C ILE A 117 5.92 -5.77 -7.87
N GLU A 118 6.67 -5.03 -7.06
CA GLU A 118 7.10 -3.65 -7.36
C GLU A 118 8.38 -3.71 -8.21
N ILE A 119 8.43 -2.90 -9.27
CA ILE A 119 9.47 -2.96 -10.29
C ILE A 119 10.44 -1.78 -10.10
N ASP A 120 11.29 -1.90 -9.08
CA ASP A 120 12.29 -0.88 -8.73
C ASP A 120 13.66 -1.13 -9.39
N PHE A 121 14.04 -2.39 -9.54
CA PHE A 121 15.34 -2.81 -10.07
C PHE A 121 15.20 -3.66 -11.34
N LEU A 122 16.32 -3.85 -12.05
CA LEU A 122 16.35 -4.65 -13.28
C LEU A 122 15.94 -6.11 -13.01
N GLU A 123 16.34 -6.65 -11.86
CA GLU A 123 15.98 -8.00 -11.43
C GLU A 123 14.47 -8.15 -11.22
N ASP A 124 13.78 -7.08 -10.80
CA ASP A 124 12.33 -7.10 -10.62
C ASP A 124 11.61 -6.99 -11.95
N LEU A 125 12.18 -6.26 -12.91
CA LEU A 125 11.68 -6.24 -14.28
C LEU A 125 11.74 -7.64 -14.92
N ASP A 126 12.83 -8.37 -14.72
CA ASP A 126 12.97 -9.74 -15.22
C ASP A 126 11.93 -10.68 -14.59
N LYS A 127 11.76 -10.65 -13.26
CA LYS A 127 10.73 -11.43 -12.55
C LYS A 127 9.32 -11.03 -12.99
N ALA A 128 9.05 -9.74 -13.16
CA ALA A 128 7.75 -9.24 -13.61
C ALA A 128 7.44 -9.72 -15.03
N ALA A 129 8.44 -9.77 -15.91
CA ALA A 129 8.29 -10.31 -17.26
C ALA A 129 7.95 -11.80 -17.22
N GLU A 130 8.59 -12.59 -16.37
CA GLU A 130 8.24 -14.00 -16.16
C GLU A 130 6.80 -14.14 -15.65
N LEU A 131 6.46 -13.40 -14.58
CA LEU A 131 5.14 -13.43 -13.96
C LEU A 131 4.02 -13.05 -14.93
N ALA A 132 4.23 -12.02 -15.76
CA ALA A 132 3.29 -11.57 -16.78
C ALA A 132 3.02 -12.60 -17.89
N THR A 133 3.83 -13.67 -17.98
CA THR A 133 3.61 -14.81 -18.90
C THR A 133 2.93 -16.01 -18.25
N SER A 134 2.68 -15.98 -16.94
CA SER A 134 1.93 -17.04 -16.25
C SER A 134 0.47 -17.10 -16.75
N ASP A 135 -0.15 -18.27 -16.58
CA ASP A 135 -1.55 -18.46 -17.00
C ASP A 135 -2.50 -17.49 -16.29
N LEU A 136 -2.22 -17.18 -15.01
CA LEU A 136 -2.99 -16.24 -14.20
C LEU A 136 -3.07 -14.86 -14.87
N PHE A 137 -1.94 -14.29 -15.28
CA PHE A 137 -1.91 -12.95 -15.89
C PHE A 137 -2.36 -12.96 -17.35
N LYS A 138 -2.13 -14.07 -18.08
CA LYS A 138 -2.62 -14.21 -19.46
C LYS A 138 -4.15 -14.25 -19.54
N SER A 139 -4.83 -14.87 -18.58
CA SER A 139 -6.29 -14.97 -18.57
C SER A 139 -7.01 -13.66 -18.22
N GLN A 140 -6.27 -12.61 -17.85
CA GLN A 140 -6.80 -11.30 -17.44
C GLN A 140 -6.74 -10.23 -18.54
N ARG A 141 -6.18 -10.57 -19.72
CA ARG A 141 -6.03 -9.65 -20.86
C ARG A 141 -7.29 -9.51 -21.69
#